data_AF-A0A351KT16-F1
#
_entry.id   AF-A0A351KT16-F1
#
_cell.length_a   1.000
_cell.length_b   1.000
_cell.length_c   1.000
_cell.angle_alpha   90.00
_cell.angle_beta   90.00
_cell.angle_gamma   90.00
#
_symmetry.space_group_name_H-M   'P 1'
#
loop_
_entity.id
_entity.type
_entity.pdbx_description
1 polymer ?
#
loop_
_entity_poly.entity_id
_entity_poly.type
_entity_poly.pdbx_seq_one_letter_code
_entity_poly.pdbx_strand_id
1 'polypeptide(L)'
;MIHIPGGEFLMGSEEKAARTDERPQHKVKVSPFWLDATEVTNAEFQQFVEATHYVTTAEKTPTQEEILAQLPPGTSPPPAETLVPGALVFDTPKQPGQYWWKWVAGA
;
A
#
# COMPACT_ATOMS: atom_id res chain seq x y z
N MET A 1 19.09 6.51 -5.93
CA MET A 1 19.46 6.10 -4.55
C MET A 1 20.46 7.04 -3.87
N ILE A 2 20.34 7.17 -2.55
CA ILE A 2 21.23 7.85 -1.61
C ILE A 2 21.68 6.87 -0.52
N HIS A 3 22.92 7.00 -0.04
CA HIS A 3 23.45 6.14 1.02
C HIS A 3 23.03 6.67 2.38
N ILE A 4 22.34 5.83 3.15
CA ILE A 4 21.98 6.09 4.55
C ILE A 4 22.99 5.35 5.42
N PRO A 5 23.75 6.04 6.29
CA PRO A 5 24.80 5.40 7.10
C PRO A 5 24.26 4.44 8.17
N GLY A 6 22.95 4.34 8.34
CA GLY A 6 22.33 3.62 9.43
C GLY A 6 22.56 4.32 10.78
N GLY A 7 22.29 3.62 11.88
CA GLY A 7 22.43 4.15 13.23
C GLY A 7 21.29 3.74 14.15
N GLU A 8 21.23 4.40 15.30
CA GLU A 8 20.16 4.24 16.29
C GLU A 8 19.27 5.47 16.31
N PHE A 9 17.95 5.26 16.37
CA PHE A 9 16.97 6.32 16.50
C PHE A 9 15.75 5.83 17.28
N LEU A 10 14.85 6.75 17.63
CA LEU A 10 13.58 6.42 18.25
C LEU A 10 12.49 6.30 17.18
N MET A 11 11.93 5.10 17.02
CA MET A 11 10.84 4.81 16.08
C MET A 11 9.50 4.80 16.81
N GLY A 12 8.44 5.29 16.16
CA GLY A 12 7.13 5.50 16.77
C GLY A 12 7.02 6.86 17.48
N SER A 13 5.88 7.12 18.12
CA SER A 13 5.57 8.41 18.75
C SER A 13 4.89 8.24 20.11
N GLU A 14 5.20 9.11 21.06
CA GLU A 14 4.47 9.24 22.34
C GLU A 14 3.50 10.43 22.37
N GLU A 15 3.39 11.19 21.28
CA GLU A 15 2.52 12.37 21.22
C GLU A 15 1.04 12.01 21.35
N LYS A 16 0.25 12.84 22.03
CA LYS A 16 -1.17 12.57 22.28
C LYS A 16 -1.99 12.28 21.01
N ALA A 17 -1.58 12.81 19.86
CA ALA A 17 -2.22 12.58 18.57
C ALA A 17 -1.84 11.24 17.91
N ALA A 18 -0.78 10.58 18.37
CA ALA A 18 -0.31 9.32 17.82
C ALA A 18 -1.37 8.23 17.99
N ARG A 19 -1.59 7.47 16.92
CA ARG A 19 -2.49 6.32 16.92
C ARG A 19 -1.94 5.19 17.79
N THR A 20 -2.80 4.24 18.16
CA THR A 20 -2.40 3.10 18.99
C THR A 20 -1.30 2.26 18.33
N ASP A 21 -1.34 2.11 17.00
CA ASP A 21 -0.37 1.37 16.19
C ASP A 21 0.92 2.15 15.88
N GLU A 22 0.98 3.44 16.22
CA GLU A 22 2.19 4.25 16.13
C GLU A 22 3.00 4.27 17.45
N ARG A 23 2.45 3.65 18.51
CA ARG A 23 3.01 3.57 19.86
C ARG A 23 3.49 2.14 20.19
N PRO A 24 4.41 1.99 21.18
CA PRO A 24 5.17 3.03 21.86
C PRO A 24 6.38 3.47 21.04
N GLN A 25 6.94 4.62 21.40
CA GLN A 25 8.25 5.00 20.91
C GLN A 25 9.33 4.10 21.51
N HIS A 26 10.22 3.56 20.68
CA HIS A 26 11.27 2.65 21.12
C HIS A 26 12.54 2.80 20.29
N LYS A 27 13.68 2.38 20.85
CA LYS A 27 14.98 2.45 20.15
C LYS A 27 15.07 1.37 19.08
N VAL A 28 15.42 1.76 17.87
CA VAL A 28 15.68 0.88 16.74
C VAL A 28 17.08 1.15 16.21
N LYS A 29 17.80 0.07 15.88
CA LYS A 29 19.10 0.11 15.21
C LYS A 29 18.96 -0.45 13.80
N VAL A 30 19.42 0.29 12.81
CA VAL A 30 19.47 -0.16 11.41
C VAL A 30 20.91 -0.12 10.89
N SER A 31 21.27 -1.12 10.10
CA SER A 31 22.55 -1.15 9.36
C SER A 31 22.54 -0.09 8.25
N PRO A 32 23.72 0.31 7.71
CA PRO A 32 23.79 1.15 6.53
C PRO A 32 23.04 0.52 5.34
N PHE A 33 22.35 1.35 4.54
CA PHE A 33 21.57 0.89 3.37
C PHE A 33 21.42 2.01 2.33
N TRP A 34 20.90 1.67 1.15
CA TRP A 34 20.56 2.63 0.10
C TRP A 34 19.06 2.85 0.05
N LEU A 35 18.63 4.10 -0.11
CA LEU A 35 17.23 4.48 -0.27
C LEU A 35 17.07 5.35 -1.51
N ASP A 36 15.99 5.24 -2.26
CA ASP A 36 15.73 6.21 -3.34
C ASP A 36 15.39 7.59 -2.80
N ALA A 37 15.82 8.62 -3.53
CA ALA A 37 15.62 10.02 -3.13
C ALA A 37 14.19 10.49 -3.40
N THR A 38 13.48 9.79 -4.28
CA THR A 38 12.09 10.03 -4.66
C THR A 38 11.34 8.71 -4.63
N GLU A 39 10.01 8.79 -4.58
CA GLU A 39 9.16 7.63 -4.89
C GLU A 39 9.39 7.18 -6.34
N VAL A 40 9.08 5.92 -6.63
CA VAL A 40 9.09 5.41 -8.02
C VAL A 40 8.06 6.18 -8.83
N THR A 41 8.51 6.81 -9.90
CA THR A 41 7.65 7.60 -10.78
C THR A 41 6.89 6.72 -11.77
N ASN A 42 5.80 7.25 -12.34
CA ASN A 42 5.07 6.57 -13.41
C ASN A 42 5.97 6.21 -14.61
N ALA A 43 6.92 7.09 -14.96
CA ALA A 43 7.83 6.86 -16.07
C ALA A 43 8.82 5.71 -15.78
N GLU A 44 9.33 5.61 -14.56
CA GLU A 44 10.21 4.51 -14.15
C GLU A 44 9.46 3.19 -14.06
N PHE A 45 8.26 3.19 -13.48
CA PHE A 45 7.43 1.99 -13.43
C PHE A 45 7.00 1.52 -14.82
N GLN A 46 6.69 2.45 -15.74
CA GLN A 46 6.40 2.13 -17.14
C GLN A 46 7.57 1.42 -17.82
N GLN A 47 8.81 1.89 -17.63
CA GLN A 47 10.00 1.22 -18.18
C GLN A 47 10.13 -0.21 -17.67
N PHE A 48 9.84 -0.44 -16.37
CA PHE A 48 9.81 -1.79 -15.80
C PHE A 48 8.75 -2.68 -16.45
N VAL A 49 7.52 -2.18 -16.62
CA VAL A 49 6.43 -2.92 -17.28
C VAL A 49 6.76 -3.24 -18.73
N GLU A 50 7.31 -2.28 -19.48
CA GLU A 50 7.71 -2.48 -20.89
C GLU A 50 8.83 -3.52 -21.02
N ALA A 51 9.79 -3.52 -20.10
CA ALA A 51 10.91 -4.44 -20.13
C ALA A 51 10.55 -5.88 -19.72
N THR A 52 9.53 -6.04 -18.86
CA THR A 52 9.22 -7.35 -18.23
C THR A 52 7.84 -7.90 -18.60
N HIS A 53 7.00 -7.10 -19.24
CA HIS A 53 5.58 -7.37 -19.46
C HIS A 53 4.83 -7.69 -18.15
N TYR A 54 5.22 -7.02 -17.06
CA TYR A 54 4.64 -7.25 -15.74
C TYR A 54 3.16 -6.87 -15.70
N VAL A 55 2.33 -7.78 -15.17
CA VAL A 55 0.91 -7.55 -14.87
C VAL A 55 0.77 -7.35 -13.37
N THR A 56 0.28 -6.18 -12.96
CA THR A 56 0.12 -5.81 -11.54
C THR A 56 -0.97 -6.64 -10.86
N THR A 57 -1.02 -6.59 -9.54
CA THR A 57 -2.12 -7.23 -8.78
C THR A 57 -3.48 -6.61 -9.13
N ALA A 58 -3.54 -5.30 -9.39
CA ALA A 58 -4.78 -4.61 -9.77
C ALA A 58 -5.36 -5.11 -11.10
N GLU A 59 -4.49 -5.51 -12.03
CA GLU A 59 -4.89 -6.02 -13.36
C GLU A 59 -5.27 -7.51 -13.35
N LYS A 60 -5.04 -8.24 -12.25
CA LYS A 60 -5.37 -9.66 -12.13
C LYS A 60 -6.76 -9.84 -11.56
N THR A 61 -7.47 -10.85 -12.07
CA THR A 61 -8.75 -11.27 -11.51
C THR A 61 -8.49 -11.93 -10.14
N PRO A 62 -8.99 -11.38 -9.03
CA PRO A 62 -8.80 -11.98 -7.72
C PRO A 62 -9.59 -13.28 -7.61
N THR A 63 -9.00 -14.30 -6.98
CA THR A 63 -9.74 -15.51 -6.64
C THR A 63 -10.48 -15.35 -5.32
N GLN A 64 -11.57 -16.11 -5.15
CA GLN A 64 -12.32 -16.13 -3.88
C GLN A 64 -11.44 -16.57 -2.70
N GLU A 65 -10.52 -17.50 -2.94
CA GLU A 65 -9.57 -17.98 -1.92
C GLU A 65 -8.62 -16.87 -1.45
N GLU A 66 -8.02 -16.12 -2.37
CA GLU A 66 -7.11 -15.01 -2.05
C GLU A 66 -7.80 -13.88 -1.29
N ILE A 67 -9.07 -13.60 -1.59
CA ILE A 67 -9.85 -12.59 -0.87
C ILE A 67 -10.21 -13.09 0.53
N LEU A 68 -10.70 -14.33 0.66
CA LEU A 68 -11.06 -14.89 1.96
C LEU A 68 -9.85 -15.02 2.89
N ALA A 69 -8.65 -15.30 2.35
CA ALA A 69 -7.42 -15.35 3.12
C ALA A 69 -7.03 -14.02 3.80
N GLN A 70 -7.52 -12.88 3.27
CA GLN A 70 -7.28 -11.54 3.81
C GLN A 70 -8.39 -11.05 4.76
N LEU A 71 -9.46 -11.82 4.90
CA LEU A 71 -10.64 -11.46 5.70
C LEU A 71 -10.69 -12.25 7.01
N PRO A 72 -11.41 -11.75 8.04
CA PRO A 72 -11.60 -12.51 9.28
C PRO A 72 -12.20 -13.90 9.01
N PRO A 73 -11.81 -14.94 9.79
CA PRO A 73 -12.39 -16.27 9.67
C PRO A 73 -13.92 -16.26 9.80
N GLY A 74 -14.62 -17.01 8.94
CA GLY A 74 -16.09 -17.08 8.91
C GLY A 74 -16.78 -16.00 8.08
N THR A 75 -16.01 -15.12 7.42
CA THR A 75 -16.58 -14.15 6.46
C THR A 75 -17.18 -14.89 5.28
N SER A 76 -18.43 -14.54 4.91
CA SER A 76 -19.05 -15.08 3.70
C SER A 76 -18.31 -14.58 2.45
N PRO A 77 -18.14 -15.42 1.42
CA PRO A 77 -17.45 -14.99 0.21
C PRO A 77 -18.20 -13.86 -0.49
N PRO A 78 -17.48 -12.92 -1.11
CA PRO A 78 -18.10 -11.92 -1.96
C PRO A 78 -18.78 -12.59 -3.16
N PRO A 79 -19.82 -11.96 -3.74
CA PRO A 79 -20.42 -12.45 -4.99
C PRO A 79 -19.37 -12.53 -6.10
N ALA A 80 -19.38 -13.61 -6.88
CA ALA A 80 -18.35 -13.88 -7.90
C ALA A 80 -18.25 -12.75 -8.94
N GLU A 81 -19.36 -12.09 -9.25
CA GLU A 81 -19.44 -10.94 -10.16
C GLU A 81 -18.67 -9.70 -9.68
N THR A 82 -18.31 -9.63 -8.40
CA THR A 82 -17.52 -8.54 -7.83
C THR A 82 -16.01 -8.82 -7.83
N LEU A 83 -15.61 -10.07 -8.13
CA LEU A 83 -14.23 -10.49 -8.25
C LEU A 83 -13.67 -10.13 -9.64
N VAL A 84 -13.54 -8.82 -9.89
CA VAL A 84 -12.97 -8.27 -11.12
C VAL A 84 -11.64 -7.59 -10.83
N PRO A 85 -10.72 -7.52 -11.81
CA PRO A 85 -9.56 -6.65 -11.72
C PRO A 85 -9.98 -5.22 -11.34
N GLY A 86 -9.17 -4.56 -10.53
CA GLY A 86 -9.42 -3.18 -10.10
C GLY A 86 -8.60 -2.78 -8.88
N ALA A 87 -8.74 -1.51 -8.53
CA ALA A 87 -8.06 -0.91 -7.39
C ALA A 87 -8.90 0.19 -6.73
N LEU A 88 -8.49 0.55 -5.51
CA LEU A 88 -8.92 1.81 -4.89
C LEU A 88 -8.14 2.96 -5.54
N VAL A 89 -8.85 3.81 -6.26
CA VAL A 89 -8.28 5.01 -6.89
C VAL A 89 -8.57 6.21 -6.00
N PHE A 90 -7.57 7.08 -5.86
CA PHE A 90 -7.73 8.35 -5.16
C PHE A 90 -8.69 9.25 -5.93
N ASP A 91 -9.81 9.61 -5.29
CA ASP A 91 -10.79 10.56 -5.75
C ASP A 91 -10.80 11.76 -4.80
N THR A 92 -10.42 12.92 -5.31
CA THR A 92 -10.24 14.12 -4.48
C THR A 92 -11.58 14.51 -3.85
N PRO A 93 -11.70 14.51 -2.50
CA PRO A 93 -12.95 14.84 -1.83
C PRO A 93 -13.36 16.29 -2.13
N LYS A 94 -14.63 16.50 -2.49
CA LYS A 94 -15.17 17.84 -2.77
C LYS A 94 -15.72 18.52 -1.52
N GLN A 95 -15.95 17.74 -0.46
CA GLN A 95 -16.50 18.20 0.81
C GLN A 95 -15.77 17.56 1.99
N PRO A 96 -15.66 18.25 3.15
CA PRO A 96 -15.13 17.67 4.37
C PRO A 96 -15.86 16.39 4.77
N GLY A 97 -15.11 15.36 5.17
CA GLY A 97 -15.68 14.07 5.60
C GLY A 97 -16.04 13.10 4.47
N GLN A 98 -15.91 13.51 3.20
CA GLN A 98 -16.05 12.58 2.09
C GLN A 98 -14.85 11.60 2.07
N TYR A 99 -15.12 10.32 1.81
CA TYR A 99 -14.10 9.29 1.67
C TYR A 99 -13.28 9.51 0.39
N TRP A 100 -11.96 9.34 0.45
CA TRP A 100 -11.04 9.70 -0.64
C TRP A 100 -10.82 8.59 -1.66
N TRP A 101 -11.29 7.38 -1.36
CA TRP A 101 -10.95 6.20 -2.16
C TRP A 101 -12.20 5.61 -2.77
N LYS A 102 -12.14 5.37 -4.07
CA LYS A 102 -13.23 4.74 -4.83
C LYS A 102 -12.71 3.47 -5.48
N TRP A 103 -13.44 2.38 -5.33
CA TRP A 103 -13.16 1.16 -6.10
C TRP A 103 -13.48 1.40 -7.58
N VAL A 104 -12.52 1.12 -8.45
CA VAL A 104 -12.65 1.22 -9.90
C VAL A 104 -12.23 -0.10 -10.53
N ALA A 105 -13.16 -0.75 -11.23
CA ALA A 105 -12.88 -1.96 -11.98
C ALA A 105 -12.00 -1.66 -13.21
N GLY A 106 -10.98 -2.47 -13.42
CA GLY A 106 -10.01 -2.34 -14.52
C GLY A 106 -9.06 -1.14 -14.41
N ALA A 107 -8.97 -0.51 -13.24
CA ALA A 107 -8.00 0.54 -12.94
C ALA A 107 -6.62 0.00 -12.61
#